data_AF-A0A2P5MTA6-F1
#
_entry.id   AF-A0A2P5MTA6-F1
#
_cell.length_a   1.000
_cell.length_b   1.000
_cell.length_c   1.000
_cell.angle_alpha   90.00
_cell.angle_beta   90.00
_cell.angle_gamma   90.00
#
_symmetry.space_group_name_H-M   'P 1'
#
loop_
_entity.id
_entity.type
_entity.pdbx_description
1 polymer ?
#
loop_
_entity_poly.entity_id
_entity_poly.type
_entity_poly.pdbx_seq_one_letter_code
_entity_poly.pdbx_strand_id
1 'polypeptide(L)'
;MALTETTKNSADGLRRNYIYIHRFLSSFFLDIPRDLVPELRHQYVIFSKEHEKLKVWLIELRKVLELTDKQVVISPIQNKNSQLKIQIENAGNLAGESWYDHNPDAYIQLTVDKPVTKSGNLFYFHLVLAKLCNSELDCLVGYKYELGHIHSIGDPLYWFRDQKIDSSWIRKKLAPKRLSEPVRQILNYVDLWRGPFNFYG
;
A
#
# COMPACT_ATOMS: atom_id res chain seq x y z
N MET A 1 12.21 6.94 -7.33
CA MET A 1 13.52 6.50 -7.83
C MET A 1 14.50 7.66 -7.64
N ALA A 2 15.53 7.45 -6.82
CA ALA A 2 16.80 8.16 -6.81
C ALA A 2 17.73 7.30 -5.94
N LEU A 3 18.77 6.74 -6.53
CA LEU A 3 19.74 5.86 -5.90
C LEU A 3 21.07 6.27 -6.53
N THR A 4 21.94 6.96 -5.79
CA THR A 4 23.31 7.18 -6.26
C THR A 4 24.32 7.31 -5.14
N GLU A 5 25.42 6.58 -5.37
CA GLU A 5 26.78 6.58 -4.81
C GLU A 5 27.01 6.58 -3.30
N THR A 6 27.46 5.41 -2.84
CA THR A 6 28.37 5.30 -1.71
C THR A 6 29.80 5.37 -2.24
N THR A 7 30.33 6.57 -2.38
CA THR A 7 31.78 6.76 -2.36
C THR A 7 32.12 7.55 -1.11
N LYS A 8 33.04 6.99 -0.33
CA LYS A 8 33.68 7.63 0.83
C LYS A 8 33.97 9.09 0.47
N ASN A 9 33.35 10.03 1.18
CA ASN A 9 33.83 11.40 1.49
C ASN A 9 32.64 12.29 1.88
N SER A 10 32.12 12.15 3.11
CA SER A 10 31.56 13.32 3.77
C SER A 10 32.69 13.98 4.56
N ALA A 11 32.86 15.28 4.40
CA ALA A 11 33.95 16.05 5.01
C ALA A 11 33.93 16.05 6.55
N ASP A 12 32.83 15.59 7.15
CA ASP A 12 32.60 15.50 8.59
C ASP A 12 32.96 14.12 9.19
N GLY A 13 33.34 13.12 8.37
CA GLY A 13 33.64 11.76 8.84
C GLY A 13 32.43 11.01 9.42
N LEU A 14 31.22 11.55 9.30
CA LEU A 14 30.00 10.94 9.83
C LEU A 14 29.40 9.98 8.82
N ARG A 15 29.09 8.76 9.28
CA ARG A 15 28.36 7.77 8.48
C ARG A 15 26.91 8.22 8.34
N ARG A 16 26.55 8.77 7.18
CA ARG A 16 25.16 9.14 6.88
C ARG A 16 24.36 7.90 6.51
N ASN A 17 23.49 7.47 7.42
CA ASN A 17 22.48 6.45 7.15
C ASN A 17 21.26 7.14 6.53
N TYR A 18 21.04 6.97 5.23
CA TYR A 18 19.81 7.42 4.59
C TYR A 18 18.82 6.25 4.53
N ILE A 19 17.70 6.38 5.25
CA ILE A 19 16.65 5.37 5.33
C ILE A 19 15.79 5.45 4.07
N TYR A 20 15.67 4.34 3.35
CA TYR A 20 14.68 4.19 2.29
C TYR A 20 13.30 4.10 2.92
N ILE A 21 12.53 5.19 2.85
CA ILE A 21 11.09 5.15 3.10
C ILE A 21 10.44 4.95 1.74
N HIS A 22 9.99 3.72 1.46
CA HIS A 22 9.15 3.42 0.30
C HIS A 22 8.07 4.50 0.18
N ARG A 23 7.76 4.97 -1.04
CA ARG A 23 6.73 6.03 -1.23
C ARG A 23 5.37 5.66 -0.62
N PHE A 24 5.15 4.37 -0.39
CA PHE A 24 3.96 3.82 0.25
C PHE A 24 4.09 3.51 1.75
N LEU A 25 5.29 3.60 2.33
CA LEU A 25 5.50 3.70 3.78
C LEU A 25 5.20 5.11 4.29
N SER A 26 5.26 6.12 3.42
CA SER A 26 4.83 7.46 3.77
C SER A 26 3.31 7.52 3.69
N SER A 27 2.73 8.12 4.71
CA SER A 27 1.37 8.58 4.90
C SER A 27 0.84 9.50 3.78
N PHE A 28 1.11 9.21 2.51
CA PHE A 28 0.71 10.04 1.37
C PHE A 28 -0.82 10.20 1.30
N PHE A 29 -1.57 9.24 1.85
CA PHE A 29 -3.03 9.34 1.96
C PHE A 29 -3.50 10.28 3.07
N LEU A 30 -2.64 10.64 4.03
CA LEU A 30 -2.93 11.63 5.08
C LEU A 30 -2.83 13.07 4.56
N ASP A 31 -2.15 13.28 3.44
CA ASP A 31 -1.92 14.61 2.87
C ASP A 31 -2.78 14.87 1.60
N ILE A 32 -3.74 14.00 1.27
CA ILE A 32 -4.73 14.31 0.21
C ILE A 32 -5.59 15.47 0.72
N PRO A 33 -5.65 16.62 -0.01
CA PRO A 33 -6.45 17.76 0.40
C PRO A 33 -7.91 17.35 0.65
N ARG A 34 -8.47 17.70 1.82
CA ARG A 34 -9.79 17.21 2.27
C ARG A 34 -10.93 17.61 1.33
N ASP A 35 -10.79 18.74 0.63
CA ASP A 35 -11.70 19.23 -0.39
C ASP A 35 -11.76 18.32 -1.63
N LEU A 36 -10.70 17.56 -1.88
CA LEU A 36 -10.63 16.63 -3.00
C LEU A 36 -11.06 15.22 -2.62
N VAL A 37 -11.05 14.90 -1.32
CA VAL A 37 -11.36 13.58 -0.77
C VAL A 37 -12.85 13.24 -0.96
N PRO A 38 -13.19 12.19 -1.72
CA PRO A 38 -14.57 11.74 -1.91
C PRO A 38 -15.09 10.96 -0.70
N GLU A 39 -14.19 10.36 0.08
CA GLU A 39 -14.52 9.40 1.15
C GLU A 39 -13.80 9.72 2.46
N LEU A 40 -14.52 9.71 3.58
CA LEU A 40 -13.97 10.01 4.91
C LEU A 40 -13.05 8.91 5.46
N ARG A 41 -12.99 7.75 4.78
CA ARG A 41 -12.23 6.57 5.21
C ARG A 41 -11.30 6.12 4.09
N HIS A 42 -10.16 5.56 4.47
CA HIS A 42 -9.30 4.82 3.54
C HIS A 42 -9.90 3.46 3.26
N GLN A 43 -9.80 3.02 2.01
CA GLN A 43 -10.21 1.69 1.57
C GLN A 43 -9.06 1.02 0.83
N TYR A 44 -8.59 -0.09 1.39
CA TYR A 44 -7.51 -0.89 0.84
C TYR A 44 -8.02 -2.25 0.38
N VAL A 45 -7.44 -2.76 -0.69
CA VAL A 45 -7.54 -4.17 -1.09
C VAL A 45 -6.17 -4.80 -0.94
N ILE A 46 -6.07 -5.86 -0.14
CA ILE A 46 -4.79 -6.44 0.25
C ILE A 46 -4.76 -7.91 -0.15
N PHE A 47 -3.88 -8.23 -1.10
CA PHE A 47 -3.58 -9.59 -1.52
C PHE A 47 -2.31 -10.06 -0.80
N SER A 48 -2.35 -11.25 -0.23
CA SER A 48 -1.22 -11.86 0.47
C SER A 48 -1.26 -13.38 0.32
N LYS A 49 -0.07 -13.97 0.15
CA LYS A 49 0.12 -15.42 0.22
C LYS A 49 -0.19 -15.96 1.62
N GLU A 50 0.02 -15.13 2.64
CA GLU A 50 -0.25 -15.45 4.04
C GLU A 50 -1.60 -14.86 4.50
N HIS A 51 -2.67 -15.06 3.71
CA HIS A 51 -3.99 -14.41 3.89
C HIS A 51 -4.57 -14.54 5.32
N GLU A 52 -4.65 -15.76 5.86
CA GLU A 52 -5.21 -15.97 7.21
C GLU A 52 -4.33 -15.35 8.30
N LYS A 53 -3.00 -15.37 8.13
CA LYS A 53 -2.07 -14.73 9.07
C LYS A 53 -2.24 -13.22 9.06
N LEU A 54 -2.33 -12.60 7.88
CA LEU A 54 -2.61 -11.17 7.74
C LEU A 54 -3.91 -10.80 8.47
N LYS A 55 -4.99 -11.57 8.23
CA LYS A 55 -6.28 -11.35 8.88
C LYS A 55 -6.18 -11.41 10.40
N VAL A 56 -5.53 -12.44 10.96
CA VAL A 56 -5.31 -12.56 12.41
C VAL A 56 -4.52 -11.36 12.93
N TRP A 57 -3.42 -11.00 12.27
CA TRP A 57 -2.58 -9.89 12.69
C TRP A 57 -3.29 -8.53 12.63
N LEU A 58 -4.16 -8.30 11.63
CA LEU A 58 -4.98 -7.08 11.56
C LEU A 58 -6.00 -7.02 12.71
N ILE A 59 -6.61 -8.16 13.06
CA ILE A 59 -7.55 -8.25 14.19
C ILE A 59 -6.81 -7.97 15.50
N GLU A 60 -5.65 -8.59 15.72
CA GLU A 60 -4.85 -8.38 16.91
C GLU A 60 -4.30 -6.94 17.00
N LEU A 61 -3.81 -6.38 15.90
CA LEU A 61 -3.38 -4.98 15.85
C LEU A 61 -4.50 -4.02 16.25
N ARG A 62 -5.71 -4.25 15.74
CA ARG A 62 -6.89 -3.45 16.10
C ARG A 62 -7.22 -3.55 17.59
N LYS A 63 -7.14 -4.76 18.17
CA LYS A 63 -7.38 -4.99 19.61
C LYS A 63 -6.32 -4.32 20.48
N VAL A 64 -5.04 -4.51 20.17
CA VAL A 64 -3.91 -3.95 20.92
C VAL A 64 -3.94 -2.42 20.92
N LEU A 65 -4.41 -1.82 19.82
CA LEU A 65 -4.57 -0.37 19.70
C LEU A 65 -5.93 0.13 20.18
N GLU A 66 -6.76 -0.74 20.78
CA GLU A 66 -8.08 -0.40 21.34
C GLU A 66 -9.01 0.31 20.33
N LEU A 67 -8.89 -0.05 19.05
CA LEU A 67 -9.68 0.52 17.97
C LEU A 67 -10.99 -0.25 17.79
N THR A 68 -12.07 0.47 17.53
CA THR A 68 -13.39 -0.14 17.35
C THR A 68 -13.54 -0.78 15.97
N ASP A 69 -14.49 -1.72 15.86
CA ASP A 69 -14.92 -2.28 14.55
C ASP A 69 -15.40 -1.21 13.58
N LYS A 70 -15.90 -0.07 14.09
CA LYS A 70 -16.33 1.05 13.25
C LYS A 70 -15.15 1.78 12.66
N GLN A 71 -14.07 1.98 13.42
CA GLN A 71 -12.87 2.68 12.95
C GLN A 71 -12.05 1.83 11.98
N VAL A 72 -11.97 0.52 12.23
CA VAL A 72 -11.21 -0.44 11.43
C VAL A 72 -12.10 -1.64 11.10
N VAL A 73 -12.60 -1.67 9.86
CA VAL A 73 -13.40 -2.78 9.33
C VAL A 73 -12.49 -3.68 8.51
N ILE A 74 -12.42 -4.96 8.91
CA ILE A 74 -11.63 -6.00 8.24
C ILE A 74 -12.60 -6.98 7.59
N SER A 75 -12.62 -7.05 6.26
CA SER A 75 -13.56 -7.88 5.51
C SER A 75 -12.81 -8.85 4.59
N PRO A 76 -12.67 -10.14 4.98
CA PRO A 76 -12.11 -11.15 4.08
C PRO A 76 -13.11 -11.46 2.98
N ILE A 77 -12.67 -11.32 1.73
CA ILE A 77 -13.45 -11.61 0.52
C ILE A 77 -12.88 -12.88 -0.09
N GLN A 78 -13.74 -13.85 -0.39
CA GLN A 78 -13.36 -15.16 -0.94
C GLN A 78 -14.23 -15.51 -2.14
N ASN A 79 -13.66 -16.21 -3.11
CA ASN A 79 -14.31 -16.68 -4.31
C ASN A 79 -15.33 -17.80 -3.97
N LYS A 80 -16.57 -17.40 -3.72
CA LYS A 80 -17.68 -18.33 -3.42
C LYS A 80 -18.72 -18.40 -4.53
N ASN A 81 -18.71 -17.44 -5.45
CA ASN A 81 -19.63 -17.36 -6.58
C ASN A 81 -19.04 -16.47 -7.69
N SER A 82 -19.70 -16.43 -8.85
CA SER A 82 -19.26 -15.65 -10.02
C SER A 82 -19.14 -14.15 -9.73
N GLN A 83 -20.05 -13.59 -8.93
CA GLN A 83 -20.01 -12.17 -8.56
C GLN A 83 -18.76 -11.83 -7.72
N LEU A 84 -18.45 -12.67 -6.74
CA LEU A 84 -17.26 -12.51 -5.90
C LEU A 84 -15.97 -12.72 -6.70
N LYS A 85 -15.98 -13.65 -7.67
CA LYS A 85 -14.87 -13.82 -8.60
C LYS A 85 -14.58 -12.53 -9.38
N ILE A 86 -15.61 -11.92 -9.98
CA ILE A 86 -15.48 -10.63 -10.69
C ILE A 86 -14.99 -9.53 -9.75
N GLN A 87 -15.49 -9.50 -8.50
CA GLN A 87 -15.03 -8.54 -7.50
C GLN A 87 -13.55 -8.72 -7.14
N ILE A 88 -13.07 -9.97 -7.06
CA ILE A 88 -11.67 -10.29 -6.80
C ILE A 88 -10.80 -9.86 -7.99
N GLU A 89 -11.21 -10.18 -9.22
CA GLU A 89 -10.49 -9.77 -10.44
C GLU A 89 -10.37 -8.24 -10.53
N ASN A 90 -11.47 -7.52 -10.26
CA ASN A 90 -11.48 -6.06 -10.23
C ASN A 90 -10.53 -5.50 -9.14
N ALA A 91 -10.56 -6.07 -7.94
CA ALA A 91 -9.66 -5.69 -6.86
C ALA A 91 -8.19 -5.99 -7.18
N GLY A 92 -7.94 -7.11 -7.86
CA GLY A 92 -6.62 -7.52 -8.32
C GLY A 92 -6.04 -6.55 -9.34
N ASN A 93 -6.82 -6.20 -10.37
CA ASN A 93 -6.44 -5.22 -11.39
C ASN A 93 -6.12 -3.84 -10.78
N LEU A 94 -6.82 -3.46 -9.70
CA LEU A 94 -6.49 -2.27 -8.92
C LEU A 94 -5.16 -2.41 -8.18
N ALA A 95 -4.91 -3.55 -7.55
CA ALA A 95 -3.74 -3.79 -6.69
C ALA A 95 -2.44 -3.95 -7.49
N GLY A 96 -2.50 -4.56 -8.67
CA GLY A 96 -1.35 -4.75 -9.56
C GLY A 96 -1.40 -6.07 -10.32
N GLU A 97 -0.65 -6.17 -11.42
CA GLU A 97 -0.73 -7.31 -12.36
C GLU A 97 -0.33 -8.66 -11.75
N SER A 98 0.51 -8.67 -10.72
CA SER A 98 0.95 -9.89 -10.04
C SER A 98 -0.03 -10.43 -9.00
N TRP A 99 -1.25 -9.88 -8.89
CA TRP A 99 -2.20 -10.26 -7.82
C TRP A 99 -2.55 -11.76 -7.82
N TYR A 100 -2.58 -12.38 -9.00
CA TYR A 100 -2.75 -13.83 -9.16
C TYR A 100 -1.69 -14.64 -8.43
N ASP A 101 -0.45 -14.14 -8.34
CA ASP A 101 0.66 -14.82 -7.66
C ASP A 101 0.57 -14.73 -6.13
N HIS A 102 -0.26 -13.81 -5.61
CA HIS A 102 -0.47 -13.66 -4.17
C HIS A 102 -1.61 -14.54 -3.68
N ASN A 103 -2.82 -14.32 -4.21
CA ASN A 103 -3.98 -15.15 -3.89
C ASN A 103 -5.10 -14.89 -4.91
N PRO A 104 -5.34 -15.80 -5.87
CA PRO A 104 -6.34 -15.58 -6.91
C PRO A 104 -7.79 -15.73 -6.42
N ASP A 105 -7.98 -16.31 -5.24
CA ASP A 105 -9.30 -16.67 -4.71
C ASP A 105 -9.74 -15.80 -3.52
N ALA A 106 -8.86 -14.96 -2.98
CA ALA A 106 -9.19 -14.15 -1.81
C ALA A 106 -8.33 -12.89 -1.65
N TYR A 107 -8.92 -11.85 -1.07
CA TYR A 107 -8.22 -10.66 -0.59
C TYR A 107 -8.89 -10.11 0.67
N ILE A 108 -8.18 -9.26 1.42
CA ILE A 108 -8.77 -8.52 2.53
C ILE A 108 -9.16 -7.13 2.06
N GLN A 109 -10.45 -6.80 2.15
CA GLN A 109 -10.88 -5.42 2.08
C GLN A 109 -10.75 -4.79 3.47
N LEU A 110 -9.93 -3.76 3.58
CA LEU A 110 -9.66 -3.06 4.82
C LEU A 110 -10.16 -1.62 4.70
N THR A 111 -11.13 -1.25 5.54
CA THR A 111 -11.63 0.13 5.62
C THR A 111 -11.22 0.74 6.95
N VAL A 112 -10.49 1.86 6.90
CA VAL A 112 -9.90 2.50 8.09
C VAL A 112 -10.18 3.98 8.08
N ASP A 113 -10.55 4.54 9.23
CA ASP A 113 -10.70 5.99 9.36
C ASP A 113 -9.38 6.73 9.08
N LYS A 114 -9.49 7.94 8.55
CA LYS A 114 -8.33 8.81 8.33
C LYS A 114 -7.93 9.44 9.65
N PRO A 115 -6.67 9.31 10.10
CA PRO A 115 -6.22 9.99 11.30
C PRO A 115 -6.21 11.51 11.05
N VAL A 116 -6.75 12.25 12.01
CA VAL A 116 -6.82 13.72 11.97
C VAL A 116 -5.46 14.35 12.26
N THR A 117 -4.64 13.65 13.05
CA THR A 117 -3.31 14.09 13.49
C THR A 117 -2.29 12.99 13.24
N LYS A 118 -1.00 13.35 13.20
CA LYS A 118 0.13 12.38 13.11
C LYS A 118 0.46 11.77 14.48
N SER A 119 -0.58 11.38 15.22
CA SER A 119 -0.46 10.85 16.59
C SER A 119 -1.68 10.01 16.97
N GLY A 120 -1.54 9.20 18.02
CA GLY A 120 -2.61 8.35 18.55
C GLY A 120 -2.78 7.02 17.84
N ASN A 121 -3.64 6.17 18.40
CA ASN A 121 -3.77 4.76 18.03
C ASN A 121 -4.14 4.55 16.56
N LEU A 122 -5.01 5.40 16.01
CA LEU A 122 -5.38 5.32 14.59
C LEU A 122 -4.19 5.62 13.67
N PHE A 123 -3.37 6.62 14.01
CA PHE A 123 -2.14 6.92 13.26
C PHE A 123 -1.14 5.76 13.35
N TYR A 124 -0.96 5.18 14.55
CA TYR A 124 -0.10 4.01 14.73
C TYR A 124 -0.59 2.79 13.97
N PHE A 125 -1.91 2.58 13.87
CA PHE A 125 -2.48 1.52 13.05
C PHE A 125 -2.04 1.64 11.59
N HIS A 126 -2.09 2.85 11.00
CA HIS A 126 -1.63 3.07 9.63
C HIS A 126 -0.14 2.81 9.45
N LEU A 127 0.70 3.22 10.42
CA LEU A 127 2.14 2.95 10.36
C LEU A 127 2.45 1.44 10.43
N VAL A 128 1.80 0.73 11.36
CA VAL A 128 2.02 -0.71 11.52
C VAL A 128 1.44 -1.47 10.33
N LEU A 129 0.27 -1.09 9.81
CA LEU A 129 -0.29 -1.65 8.58
C LEU A 129 0.70 -1.57 7.42
N ALA A 130 1.29 -0.40 7.21
CA ALA A 130 2.26 -0.20 6.14
C ALA A 130 3.49 -1.12 6.32
N LYS A 131 4.01 -1.26 7.55
CA LYS A 131 5.10 -2.19 7.86
C LYS A 131 4.70 -3.64 7.61
N LEU A 132 3.53 -4.07 8.10
CA LEU A 132 3.03 -5.44 7.95
C LEU A 132 2.92 -5.82 6.47
N CYS A 133 2.31 -4.95 5.67
CA CYS A 133 2.11 -5.21 4.25
C CYS A 133 3.42 -5.20 3.46
N ASN A 134 4.31 -4.21 3.68
CA ASN A 134 5.51 -4.07 2.85
C ASN A 134 6.66 -4.99 3.26
N SER A 135 6.87 -5.18 4.57
CA SER A 135 8.11 -5.81 5.08
C SER A 135 7.91 -7.22 5.60
N GLU A 136 6.75 -7.52 6.20
CA GLU A 136 6.55 -8.80 6.89
C GLU A 136 5.87 -9.85 6.01
N LEU A 137 4.78 -9.45 5.34
CA LEU A 137 3.87 -10.37 4.64
C LEU A 137 3.85 -10.20 3.11
N ASP A 138 4.72 -9.32 2.59
CA ASP A 138 4.97 -9.14 1.17
C ASP A 138 3.67 -8.98 0.37
N CYS A 139 2.79 -8.10 0.86
CA CYS A 139 1.45 -7.92 0.31
C CYS A 139 1.47 -7.07 -0.96
N LEU A 140 0.57 -7.41 -1.88
CA LEU A 140 0.17 -6.52 -2.97
C LEU A 140 -1.04 -5.71 -2.52
N VAL A 141 -0.94 -4.39 -2.52
CA VAL A 141 -1.96 -3.50 -1.93
C VAL A 141 -2.48 -2.53 -2.98
N GLY A 142 -3.81 -2.48 -3.14
CA GLY A 142 -4.51 -1.47 -3.91
C GLY A 142 -5.27 -0.46 -3.03
N TYR A 143 -5.52 0.74 -3.56
CA TYR A 143 -6.24 1.82 -2.89
C TYR A 143 -7.47 2.24 -3.69
N LYS A 144 -8.64 2.02 -3.08
CA LYS A 144 -9.92 2.46 -3.61
C LYS A 144 -10.14 3.90 -3.18
N TYR A 145 -10.01 4.83 -4.13
CA TYR A 145 -10.29 6.24 -3.89
C TYR A 145 -11.79 6.53 -3.89
N GLU A 146 -12.52 5.91 -4.81
CA GLU A 146 -13.98 6.05 -5.00
C GLU A 146 -14.60 4.66 -5.19
N LEU A 147 -15.88 4.52 -4.83
CA LEU A 147 -16.66 3.30 -5.05
C LEU A 147 -17.13 3.19 -6.51
N GLY A 148 -17.42 1.96 -6.96
CA GLY A 148 -18.07 1.70 -8.25
C GLY A 148 -17.18 1.72 -9.48
N HIS A 149 -15.89 2.06 -9.35
CA HIS A 149 -14.95 1.98 -10.47
C HIS A 149 -14.57 0.53 -10.81
N ILE A 150 -14.54 0.25 -12.11
CA ILE A 150 -14.03 -1.00 -12.67
C ILE A 150 -12.60 -0.76 -13.14
N HIS A 151 -11.71 -1.69 -12.82
CA HIS A 151 -10.29 -1.64 -13.08
C HIS A 151 -9.91 -2.73 -14.08
N SER A 152 -9.21 -2.31 -15.12
CA SER A 152 -8.70 -3.19 -16.17
C SER A 152 -7.18 -3.24 -16.15
N ILE A 153 -6.61 -4.27 -16.77
CA ILE A 153 -5.18 -4.34 -17.01
C ILE A 153 -4.77 -3.12 -17.86
N GLY A 154 -3.67 -2.45 -17.49
CA GLY A 154 -3.23 -1.20 -18.14
C GLY A 154 -3.90 0.09 -17.63
N ASP A 155 -4.78 0.00 -16.62
CA ASP A 155 -5.33 1.17 -15.94
C ASP A 155 -4.24 2.17 -15.49
N PRO A 156 -4.50 3.49 -15.54
CA PRO A 156 -3.55 4.47 -15.03
C PRO A 156 -3.15 4.19 -13.58
N LEU A 157 -1.87 4.29 -13.28
CA LEU A 157 -1.30 4.04 -11.94
C LEU A 157 -1.83 4.98 -10.84
N TYR A 158 -2.45 6.10 -11.24
CA TYR A 158 -2.93 7.12 -10.35
C TYR A 158 -4.40 7.44 -10.59
N TRP A 159 -5.07 7.83 -9.52
CA TRP A 159 -6.34 8.53 -9.57
C TRP A 159 -6.13 9.94 -10.09
N PHE A 160 -7.02 10.37 -10.98
CA PHE A 160 -7.04 11.72 -11.53
C PHE A 160 -8.44 12.31 -11.38
N ARG A 161 -8.52 13.62 -11.17
CA ARG A 161 -9.78 14.36 -11.17
C ARG A 161 -9.62 15.64 -11.97
N ASP A 162 -10.60 15.88 -12.83
CA ASP A 162 -10.69 17.15 -13.54
C ASP A 162 -11.33 18.18 -12.61
N GLN A 163 -10.64 19.29 -12.39
CA GLN A 163 -11.13 20.41 -11.60
C GLN A 163 -11.25 21.62 -12.52
N LYS A 164 -12.42 22.27 -12.48
CA LYS A 164 -12.61 23.56 -13.11
C LYS A 164 -12.03 24.64 -12.20
N ILE A 165 -11.04 25.37 -12.70
CA ILE A 165 -10.47 26.55 -12.05
C ILE A 165 -10.66 27.71 -13.02
N ASP A 166 -11.45 28.69 -12.58
CA ASP A 166 -11.94 29.81 -13.39
C ASP A 166 -12.61 29.33 -14.69
N SER A 167 -11.96 29.54 -15.82
CA SER A 167 -12.43 29.18 -17.17
C SER A 167 -11.78 27.91 -17.73
N SER A 168 -10.86 27.28 -17.00
CA SER A 168 -10.03 26.17 -17.48
C SER A 168 -10.28 24.87 -16.71
N TRP A 169 -10.14 23.74 -17.40
CA TRP A 169 -10.14 22.42 -16.78
C TRP A 169 -8.70 21.95 -16.56
N ILE A 170 -8.36 21.62 -15.32
CA ILE A 170 -7.05 21.10 -14.96
C ILE A 170 -7.23 19.68 -14.42
N ARG A 171 -6.50 18.73 -15.02
CA ARG A 171 -6.44 17.35 -14.55
C ARG A 171 -5.44 17.22 -13.42
N LYS A 172 -5.92 16.98 -12.20
CA LYS A 172 -5.08 16.82 -11.01
C LYS A 172 -4.83 15.34 -10.72
N LYS A 173 -3.57 15.02 -10.45
CA LYS A 173 -3.11 13.71 -9.95
C LYS A 173 -3.33 13.64 -8.45
N LEU A 174 -4.04 12.62 -7.96
CA LEU A 174 -4.51 12.55 -6.57
C LEU A 174 -3.74 11.54 -5.74
N ALA A 175 -3.97 10.26 -5.99
CA ALA A 175 -3.40 9.17 -5.20
C ALA A 175 -2.96 8.02 -6.12
N PRO A 176 -1.91 7.28 -5.78
CA PRO A 176 -1.62 6.04 -6.47
C PRO A 176 -2.73 5.00 -6.22
N LYS A 177 -3.03 4.19 -7.24
CA LYS A 177 -3.91 3.04 -7.15
C LYS A 177 -3.22 1.85 -6.49
N ARG A 178 -1.94 1.66 -6.76
CA ARG A 178 -1.10 0.56 -6.26
C ARG A 178 -0.20 1.09 -5.14
N LEU A 179 -0.23 0.46 -3.97
CA LEU A 179 0.39 0.95 -2.74
C LEU A 179 1.44 0.03 -2.13
N SER A 180 1.66 -1.14 -2.66
CA SER A 180 2.74 -1.99 -2.14
C SER A 180 3.15 -2.85 -3.28
N GLU A 181 4.42 -2.76 -3.64
CA GLU A 181 5.07 -3.77 -4.45
C GLU A 181 5.99 -4.55 -3.50
N PRO A 182 5.88 -5.88 -3.47
CA PRO A 182 6.69 -6.78 -2.65
C PRO A 182 8.15 -6.36 -2.47
N VAL A 183 8.54 -5.92 -1.26
CA VAL A 183 9.92 -5.52 -0.96
C VAL A 183 10.87 -6.71 -1.10
N ARG A 184 10.39 -7.95 -0.89
CA ARG A 184 11.23 -9.15 -1.10
C ARG A 184 11.68 -9.29 -2.55
N GLN A 185 10.89 -8.87 -3.53
CA GLN A 185 11.30 -8.93 -4.93
C GLN A 185 12.45 -7.94 -5.20
N ILE A 186 12.41 -6.77 -4.56
CA ILE A 186 13.50 -5.78 -4.61
C ILE A 186 14.74 -6.33 -3.89
N LEU A 187 14.58 -6.91 -2.69
CA LEU A 187 15.69 -7.50 -1.94
C LEU A 187 16.33 -8.67 -2.68
N ASN A 188 15.54 -9.56 -3.27
CA ASN A 188 16.04 -10.65 -4.10
C ASN A 188 16.84 -10.12 -5.31
N TYR A 189 16.39 -9.02 -5.93
CA TYR A 189 17.14 -8.38 -7.00
C TYR A 189 18.47 -7.78 -6.51
N VAL A 190 18.48 -7.18 -5.31
CA VAL A 190 19.71 -6.69 -4.67
C VAL A 190 20.66 -7.82 -4.31
N ASP A 191 20.16 -8.95 -3.81
CA ASP A 191 20.97 -10.11 -3.44
C ASP A 191 21.54 -10.83 -4.68
N LEU A 192 20.76 -10.91 -5.77
CA LEU A 192 21.25 -11.36 -7.07
C LEU A 192 22.35 -10.44 -7.62
N TRP A 193 22.25 -9.13 -7.38
CA TRP A 193 23.29 -8.16 -7.76
C TRP A 193 24.55 -8.23 -6.88
N ARG A 194 24.43 -8.76 -5.66
CA ARG A 194 25.57 -8.90 -4.74
C ARG A 194 26.47 -10.08 -5.07
N GLY A 195 26.00 -11.08 -5.83
CA GLY A 195 26.79 -12.26 -6.21
C GLY A 195 27.38 -13.01 -5.01
N PRO A 196 28.01 -14.18 -5.22
CA PRO A 196 28.76 -14.84 -4.16
C PRO A 196 30.04 -14.04 -3.92
N PHE A 197 30.07 -13.21 -2.88
CA PHE A 197 31.34 -12.75 -2.30
C PHE A 197 32.04 -13.96 -1.70
N ASN A 198 32.81 -14.66 -2.52
CA ASN A 198 33.84 -15.58 -2.07
C ASN A 198 34.85 -14.78 -1.24
N PHE A 199 34.75 -14.88 0.08
CA PHE A 199 35.86 -14.54 0.97
C PHE A 199 36.90 -15.67 0.88
N TYR A 200 37.80 -15.56 -0.08
CA TYR A 200 39.13 -16.15 -0.01
C TYR A 200 40.16 -15.03 -0.25
N GLY A 201 40.99 -14.79 0.78
CA GLY A 201 42.03 -13.77 0.80
C GLY A 201 42.24 -13.25 2.21
#